data_AF-A0A370GZW5-F1
#
_entry.id   AF-A0A370GZW5-F1
#
_cell.length_a   1.000
_cell.length_b   1.000
_cell.length_c   1.000
_cell.angle_alpha   90.00
_cell.angle_beta   90.00
_cell.angle_gamma   90.00
#
_symmetry.space_group_name_H-M   'P 1'
#
loop_
_entity.id
_entity.type
_entity.pdbx_description
1 polymer ?
#
loop_
_entity_poly.entity_id
_entity_poly.type
_entity_poly.pdbx_seq_one_letter_code
_entity_poly.pdbx_strand_id
1 'polypeptide(L)'
;MNKLADPANKRGPAAIQIISPLDQNNDAGEEIQVSAVPNNSQNLSIREIITNYYESGKTNEECYEDYNFKLSTFSFSRLFPRLSSWIGYERLNPEVNINDDDWKINLAIHYEDLGLAFAILSECAQTHQIALFKVMSIETARHNSQNKDMTGREIVLYRNGNPEFTAEKWIEILKEIEEKFRAANIRPSTETSPITNRRLGKYVSYTHPAWIPEEAGKSRYNIPFSQGIRETVKEDEDIFTNYFYDNNNECISTAASITRLSSGK
;
A
#
# COMPACT_ATOMS: atom_id res chain seq x y z
N MET A 1 -16.08 56.19 -31.68
CA MET A 1 -15.11 56.44 -30.60
C MET A 1 -14.85 55.12 -29.88
N ASN A 2 -13.56 54.74 -29.83
CA ASN A 2 -12.87 53.76 -28.98
C ASN A 2 -13.44 52.31 -28.89
N LYS A 3 -12.78 51.28 -29.47
CA LYS A 3 -11.55 50.57 -29.02
C LYS A 3 -11.75 49.92 -27.63
N LEU A 4 -11.43 48.66 -27.31
CA LEU A 4 -10.55 47.63 -27.88
C LEU A 4 -10.74 46.31 -27.04
N ALA A 5 -10.59 45.13 -27.68
CA ALA A 5 -9.98 43.85 -27.20
C ALA A 5 -10.35 43.22 -25.83
N ASP A 6 -10.29 41.91 -25.54
CA ASP A 6 -10.25 40.59 -26.19
C ASP A 6 -10.27 39.58 -24.99
N PRO A 7 -10.72 38.32 -25.11
CA PRO A 7 -11.03 37.44 -23.97
C PRO A 7 -9.88 36.47 -23.63
N ALA A 8 -9.41 36.46 -22.38
CA ALA A 8 -8.60 35.36 -21.87
C ALA A 8 -8.52 35.38 -20.33
N ASN A 9 -9.30 34.52 -19.66
CA ASN A 9 -8.83 33.82 -18.45
C ASN A 9 -9.81 32.70 -18.03
N LYS A 10 -9.85 31.59 -18.79
CA LYS A 10 -10.30 30.31 -18.22
C LYS A 10 -9.05 29.54 -17.81
N ARG A 11 -8.57 29.79 -16.60
CA ARG A 11 -7.65 28.86 -15.92
C ARG A 11 -8.47 27.61 -15.62
N GLY A 12 -8.18 26.52 -16.32
CA GLY A 12 -8.63 25.19 -15.91
C GLY A 12 -8.11 24.85 -14.50
N PRO A 13 -8.71 23.88 -13.80
CA PRO A 13 -8.19 23.43 -12.53
C PRO A 13 -6.75 22.96 -12.72
N ALA A 14 -5.86 23.50 -11.89
CA ALA A 14 -4.45 23.15 -11.88
C ALA A 14 -4.31 21.65 -11.66
N ALA A 15 -3.54 20.99 -12.53
CA ALA A 15 -3.12 19.62 -12.33
C ALA A 15 -2.42 19.53 -10.97
N ILE A 16 -2.98 18.71 -10.08
CA ILE A 16 -2.40 18.37 -8.79
C ILE A 16 -1.20 17.49 -9.11
N GLN A 17 0.02 18.03 -8.97
CA GLN A 17 1.22 17.23 -8.88
C GLN A 17 1.10 16.42 -7.59
N ILE A 18 0.92 15.09 -7.70
CA ILE A 18 1.11 14.26 -6.53
C ILE A 18 2.61 14.16 -6.31
N ILE A 19 3.01 14.62 -5.14
CA ILE A 19 4.40 14.63 -4.71
C ILE A 19 4.78 13.18 -4.50
N SER A 20 5.65 12.68 -5.38
CA SER A 20 6.31 11.39 -5.26
C SER A 20 7.02 11.34 -3.88
N PRO A 21 7.06 10.20 -3.17
CA PRO A 21 7.78 10.10 -1.89
C PRO A 21 9.29 10.39 -2.00
N LEU A 22 9.81 10.56 -3.21
CA LEU A 22 11.20 10.88 -3.52
C LEU A 22 11.48 12.37 -3.79
N ASP A 23 10.46 13.24 -3.82
CA ASP A 23 10.63 14.68 -4.12
C ASP A 23 10.51 15.58 -2.88
N GLN A 24 11.23 15.23 -1.81
CA GLN A 24 11.61 16.18 -0.78
C GLN A 24 13.13 16.30 -0.67
N ASN A 25 13.75 16.82 -1.72
CA ASN A 25 15.09 17.40 -1.63
C ASN A 25 15.05 18.84 -2.13
N ASN A 26 15.11 19.78 -1.19
CA ASN A 26 16.08 20.88 -1.24
C ASN A 26 16.30 21.43 0.18
N ASP A 27 17.59 21.56 0.51
CA ASP A 27 18.22 22.09 1.72
C ASP A 27 18.18 21.27 3.02
N ALA A 28 18.99 20.20 3.04
CA ALA A 28 20.20 20.05 3.88
C ALA A 28 20.65 18.58 3.81
N GLY A 29 21.74 18.30 3.09
CA GLY A 29 22.19 16.96 2.77
C GLY A 29 22.64 16.15 3.98
N GLU A 30 21.93 15.06 4.26
CA GLU A 30 22.57 13.80 4.65
C GLU A 30 22.53 12.89 3.41
N GLU A 31 23.70 12.61 2.84
CA GLU A 31 23.82 11.61 1.77
C GLU A 31 23.34 10.25 2.29
N ILE A 32 22.26 9.72 1.71
CA ILE A 32 21.89 8.32 1.89
C ILE A 32 23.00 7.48 1.27
N GLN A 33 23.82 6.84 2.11
CA GLN A 33 24.85 5.92 1.63
C GLN A 33 24.19 4.63 1.13
N VAL A 34 24.15 4.46 -0.19
CA VAL A 34 23.80 3.19 -0.83
C VAL A 34 25.01 2.28 -0.69
N SER A 35 24.93 1.29 0.21
CA SER A 35 25.95 0.25 0.31
C SER A 35 25.45 -1.01 -0.38
N ALA A 36 26.18 -1.47 -1.40
CA ALA A 36 26.01 -2.82 -1.91
C ALA A 36 26.23 -3.81 -0.74
N VAL A 37 25.29 -4.72 -0.52
CA VAL A 37 25.41 -5.69 0.58
C VAL A 37 26.59 -6.62 0.29
N PRO A 38 27.57 -6.78 1.21
CA PRO A 38 28.72 -7.64 0.98
C PRO A 38 28.30 -9.09 0.68
N ASN A 39 29.09 -9.80 -0.14
CA ASN A 39 28.89 -11.19 -0.66
C ASN A 39 28.53 -12.30 0.36
N ASN A 40 28.38 -12.02 1.66
CA ASN A 40 27.89 -13.00 2.64
C ASN A 40 26.36 -13.23 2.58
N SER A 41 25.61 -12.44 1.80
CA SER A 41 24.17 -12.65 1.58
C SER A 41 23.83 -13.79 0.62
N GLN A 42 24.83 -14.41 -0.03
CA GLN A 42 24.62 -15.40 -1.11
C GLN A 42 23.95 -16.72 -0.67
N ASN A 43 23.63 -16.92 0.61
CA ASN A 43 22.96 -18.13 1.10
C ASN A 43 21.70 -17.87 1.94
N LEU A 44 21.28 -16.63 2.14
CA LEU A 44 20.06 -16.34 2.91
C LEU A 44 18.85 -16.43 2.00
N SER A 45 17.83 -17.17 2.43
CA SER A 45 16.51 -17.12 1.80
C SER A 45 15.90 -15.72 1.90
N ILE A 46 14.95 -15.39 1.01
CA ILE A 46 14.23 -14.12 1.09
C ILE A 46 13.61 -13.90 2.47
N ARG A 47 13.07 -14.95 3.08
CA ARG A 47 12.50 -14.90 4.43
C ARG A 47 13.53 -14.42 5.44
N GLU A 48 14.73 -14.97 5.43
CA GLU A 48 15.81 -14.57 6.35
C GLU A 48 16.28 -13.14 6.07
N ILE A 49 16.39 -12.74 4.80
CA ILE A 49 16.74 -11.37 4.42
C ILE A 49 15.73 -10.38 5.00
N ILE A 50 14.43 -10.61 4.76
CA ILE A 50 13.35 -9.72 5.20
C ILE A 50 13.27 -9.66 6.72
N THR A 51 13.32 -10.81 7.40
CA THR A 51 13.30 -10.87 8.87
C THR A 51 14.49 -10.11 9.46
N ASN A 52 15.71 -10.36 8.96
CA ASN A 52 16.91 -9.69 9.45
C ASN A 52 16.83 -8.17 9.23
N TYR A 53 16.38 -7.72 8.06
CA TYR A 53 16.24 -6.29 7.78
C TYR A 53 15.22 -5.65 8.72
N TYR A 54 14.03 -6.26 8.86
CA TYR A 54 12.95 -5.74 9.70
C TYR A 54 13.35 -5.67 11.18
N GLU A 55 14.03 -6.70 11.71
CA GLU A 55 14.47 -6.76 13.11
C GLU A 55 15.68 -5.87 13.40
N SER A 56 16.55 -5.65 12.41
CA SER A 56 17.76 -4.85 12.61
C SER A 56 17.49 -3.37 12.88
N GLY A 57 16.30 -2.87 12.50
CA GLY A 57 15.98 -1.44 12.61
C GLY A 57 16.90 -0.53 11.80
N LYS A 58 17.61 -1.08 10.80
CA LYS A 58 18.51 -0.32 9.92
C LYS A 58 17.74 0.73 9.14
N THR A 59 18.42 1.84 8.90
CA THR A 59 17.88 2.99 8.15
C THR A 59 18.44 3.11 6.73
N ASN A 60 19.36 2.23 6.34
CA ASN A 60 20.04 2.28 5.05
C ASN A 60 19.23 1.54 3.98
N GLU A 61 19.37 1.98 2.74
CA GLU A 61 18.92 1.21 1.58
C GLU A 61 19.82 -0.01 1.38
N GLU A 62 19.21 -1.17 1.13
CA GLU A 62 19.92 -2.41 0.82
C GLU A 62 19.34 -3.03 -0.47
N CYS A 63 20.21 -3.19 -1.47
CA CYS A 63 19.85 -3.80 -2.75
C CYS A 63 20.21 -5.29 -2.76
N TYR A 64 19.29 -6.11 -3.25
CA TYR A 64 19.38 -7.56 -3.34
C TYR A 64 19.20 -7.97 -4.81
N GLU A 65 20.23 -7.74 -5.63
CA GLU A 65 20.19 -7.96 -7.09
C GLU A 65 19.84 -9.40 -7.47
N ASP A 66 20.40 -10.38 -6.75
CA ASP A 66 20.12 -11.82 -6.97
C ASP A 66 18.63 -12.17 -6.78
N TYR A 67 17.91 -11.35 -6.01
CA TYR A 67 16.48 -11.49 -5.77
C TYR A 67 15.64 -10.39 -6.47
N ASN A 68 16.27 -9.51 -7.23
CA ASN A 68 15.59 -8.44 -7.98
C ASN A 68 14.73 -7.49 -7.12
N PHE A 69 15.18 -7.14 -5.91
CA PHE A 69 14.50 -6.13 -5.08
C PHE A 69 15.49 -5.27 -4.26
N LYS A 70 14.99 -4.16 -3.72
CA LYS A 70 15.64 -3.35 -2.70
C LYS A 70 14.72 -3.09 -1.52
N LEU A 71 15.32 -2.85 -0.36
CA LEU A 71 14.65 -2.45 0.86
C LEU A 71 15.14 -1.08 1.27
N SER A 72 14.23 -0.21 1.68
CA SER A 72 14.55 1.14 2.15
C SER A 72 13.69 1.52 3.33
N THR A 73 14.29 2.02 4.40
CA THR A 73 13.56 2.61 5.52
C THR A 73 13.40 4.12 5.31
N PHE A 74 12.20 4.65 5.53
CA PHE A 74 11.92 6.08 5.42
C PHE A 74 10.92 6.52 6.48
N SER A 75 10.85 7.82 6.75
CA SER A 75 9.97 8.39 7.76
C SER A 75 9.25 9.65 7.26
N PHE A 76 7.99 9.81 7.65
CA PHE A 76 7.20 10.99 7.33
C PHE A 76 7.34 12.13 8.36
N SER A 77 7.97 11.89 9.52
CA SER A 77 8.17 12.92 10.55
C SER A 77 9.65 13.07 10.91
N ARG A 78 10.19 14.28 10.68
CA ARG A 78 11.54 14.63 11.18
C ARG A 78 11.61 14.71 12.71
N LEU A 79 10.50 15.05 13.37
CA LEU A 79 10.44 15.22 14.83
C LEU A 79 10.27 13.88 15.57
N PHE A 80 9.53 12.94 14.96
CA PHE A 80 9.26 11.63 15.54
C PHE A 80 9.53 10.52 14.52
N PRO A 81 10.79 10.35 14.08
CA PRO A 81 11.09 9.47 12.95
C PRO A 81 10.73 8.02 13.24
N ARG A 82 10.98 7.54 14.47
CA ARG A 82 10.64 6.19 14.92
C ARG A 82 9.15 5.89 14.99
N LEU A 83 8.30 6.91 15.17
CA LEU A 83 6.84 6.76 15.29
C LEU A 83 6.11 6.91 13.95
N SER A 84 6.85 7.18 12.89
CA SER A 84 6.35 7.39 11.53
C SER A 84 7.23 6.69 10.49
N SER A 85 7.93 5.65 10.92
CA SER A 85 8.89 4.88 10.12
C SER A 85 8.18 3.77 9.34
N TRP A 86 8.59 3.61 8.09
CA TRP A 86 8.11 2.61 7.16
C TRP A 86 9.31 1.94 6.49
N ILE A 87 9.11 0.69 6.10
CA ILE A 87 10.05 -0.08 5.29
C ILE A 87 9.38 -0.30 3.93
N GLY A 88 10.00 0.21 2.88
CA GLY A 88 9.61 -0.02 1.50
C GLY A 88 10.29 -1.25 0.93
N TYR A 89 9.54 -2.03 0.17
CA TYR A 89 10.04 -3.06 -0.73
C TYR A 89 9.78 -2.58 -2.16
N GLU A 90 10.81 -2.58 -2.99
CA GLU A 90 10.71 -2.19 -4.40
C GLU A 90 11.45 -3.21 -5.27
N ARG A 91 10.79 -3.70 -6.32
CA ARG A 91 11.42 -4.58 -7.33
C ARG A 91 12.38 -3.75 -8.20
N LEU A 92 13.56 -4.29 -8.48
CA LEU A 92 14.57 -3.60 -9.29
C LEU A 92 14.23 -3.60 -10.79
N ASN A 93 13.74 -4.73 -11.33
CA ASN A 93 13.47 -4.88 -12.76
C ASN A 93 12.16 -5.61 -13.08
N PRO A 94 11.37 -5.16 -14.08
CA PRO A 94 11.44 -3.82 -14.67
C PRO A 94 11.21 -2.73 -13.63
N GLU A 95 11.80 -1.56 -13.89
CA GLU A 95 11.74 -0.39 -13.02
C GLU A 95 10.30 0.00 -12.68
N VAL A 96 10.08 0.44 -11.45
CA VAL A 96 8.76 0.80 -10.94
C VAL A 96 8.47 2.27 -11.24
N ASN A 97 7.39 2.53 -11.97
CA ASN A 97 6.91 3.91 -12.11
C ASN A 97 5.99 4.25 -10.92
N ILE A 98 6.46 5.15 -10.05
CA ILE A 98 5.81 5.50 -8.78
C ILE A 98 4.89 6.73 -8.93
N ASN A 99 4.83 7.35 -10.11
CA ASN A 99 4.25 8.69 -10.29
C ASN A 99 2.74 8.73 -10.56
N ASP A 100 2.07 7.57 -10.59
CA ASP A 100 0.63 7.52 -10.85
C ASP A 100 -0.20 7.37 -9.57
N ASP A 101 -1.18 8.25 -9.41
CA ASP A 101 -2.27 8.10 -8.43
C ASP A 101 -3.14 6.91 -8.84
N ASP A 102 -3.01 5.79 -8.14
CA ASP A 102 -3.80 4.58 -8.37
C ASP A 102 -4.31 4.02 -7.03
N TRP A 103 -5.15 2.98 -7.12
CA TRP A 103 -5.69 2.25 -6.00
C TRP A 103 -4.59 1.69 -5.09
N LYS A 104 -4.78 1.87 -3.78
CA LYS A 104 -3.93 1.35 -2.71
C LYS A 104 -4.64 0.21 -2.00
N ILE A 105 -3.95 -0.91 -1.85
CA ILE A 105 -4.45 -2.07 -1.10
C ILE A 105 -3.81 -2.03 0.29
N ASN A 106 -4.63 -2.08 1.33
CA ASN A 106 -4.22 -2.01 2.73
C ASN A 106 -4.44 -3.37 3.39
N LEU A 107 -3.46 -3.86 4.14
CA LEU A 107 -3.59 -5.06 4.95
C LEU A 107 -3.61 -4.69 6.44
N ALA A 108 -4.62 -5.17 7.14
CA ALA A 108 -4.79 -5.00 8.58
C ALA A 108 -4.02 -6.09 9.33
N ILE A 109 -2.91 -5.75 9.98
CA ILE A 109 -2.01 -6.72 10.62
C ILE A 109 -1.64 -6.26 12.03
N HIS A 110 -1.80 -7.14 13.01
CA HIS A 110 -1.40 -6.86 14.39
C HIS A 110 0.12 -6.60 14.46
N TYR A 111 0.53 -5.58 15.21
CA TYR A 111 1.91 -5.08 15.18
C TYR A 111 2.98 -6.12 15.53
N GLU A 112 2.66 -7.09 16.39
CA GLU A 112 3.57 -8.18 16.75
C GLU A 112 3.80 -9.19 15.61
N ASP A 113 2.87 -9.27 14.66
CA ASP A 113 2.90 -10.26 13.58
C ASP A 113 3.48 -9.65 12.29
N LEU A 114 3.83 -8.36 12.28
CA LEU A 114 4.26 -7.62 11.09
C LEU A 114 5.53 -8.16 10.45
N GLY A 115 6.53 -8.58 11.25
CA GLY A 115 7.77 -9.14 10.71
C GLY A 115 7.51 -10.42 9.91
N LEU A 116 6.67 -11.32 10.46
CA LEU A 116 6.27 -12.56 9.78
C LEU A 116 5.39 -12.27 8.55
N ALA A 117 4.44 -11.35 8.67
CA ALA A 117 3.58 -10.94 7.56
C ALA A 117 4.39 -10.33 6.41
N PHE A 118 5.42 -9.53 6.72
CA PHE A 118 6.31 -8.93 5.73
C PHE A 118 7.12 -10.01 5.00
N ALA A 119 7.67 -10.99 5.73
CA ALA A 119 8.39 -12.09 5.11
C ALA A 119 7.50 -12.91 4.14
N ILE A 120 6.28 -13.26 4.56
CA ILE A 120 5.29 -13.96 3.72
C ILE A 120 4.92 -13.12 2.49
N LEU A 121 4.65 -11.83 2.68
CA LEU A 121 4.30 -10.95 1.57
C LEU A 121 5.43 -10.81 0.57
N SER A 122 6.68 -10.77 1.03
CA SER A 122 7.86 -10.69 0.16
C SER A 122 8.06 -11.98 -0.65
N GLU A 123 7.77 -13.16 -0.09
CA GLU A 123 7.72 -14.42 -0.85
C GLU A 123 6.63 -14.38 -1.93
N CYS A 124 5.45 -13.85 -1.61
CA CYS A 124 4.39 -13.63 -2.61
C CYS A 124 4.83 -12.61 -3.67
N ALA A 125 5.54 -11.55 -3.27
CA ALA A 125 6.04 -10.52 -4.18
C ALA A 125 7.04 -11.09 -5.18
N GLN A 126 7.94 -11.99 -4.76
CA GLN A 126 8.81 -12.73 -5.66
C GLN A 126 8.04 -13.62 -6.63
N THR A 127 7.10 -14.41 -6.11
CA THR A 127 6.33 -15.37 -6.89
C THR A 127 5.50 -14.69 -7.98
N HIS A 128 4.85 -13.58 -7.62
CA HIS A 128 3.92 -12.88 -8.50
C HIS A 128 4.51 -11.61 -9.12
N GLN A 129 5.78 -11.31 -8.87
CA GLN A 129 6.44 -10.09 -9.35
C GLN A 129 5.74 -8.79 -8.88
N ILE A 130 5.23 -8.76 -7.64
CA ILE A 130 4.69 -7.53 -7.05
C ILE A 130 5.82 -6.53 -6.91
N ALA A 131 5.61 -5.34 -7.46
CA ALA A 131 6.65 -4.36 -7.65
C ALA A 131 6.90 -3.49 -6.42
N LEU A 132 5.85 -3.08 -5.71
CA LEU A 132 5.96 -2.05 -4.69
C LEU A 132 4.96 -2.23 -3.55
N PHE A 133 5.49 -2.25 -2.33
CA PHE A 133 4.68 -2.15 -1.12
C PHE A 133 5.52 -1.57 0.03
N LYS A 134 4.84 -1.18 1.11
CA LYS A 134 5.49 -0.73 2.34
C LYS A 134 4.84 -1.32 3.57
N VAL A 135 5.62 -1.44 4.63
CA VAL A 135 5.21 -1.99 5.93
C VAL A 135 5.59 -0.98 7.01
N MET A 136 4.72 -0.74 7.99
CA MET A 136 5.06 0.07 9.16
C MET A 136 6.17 -0.61 9.97
N SER A 137 7.04 0.18 10.61
CA SER A 137 7.87 -0.38 11.69
C SER A 137 6.99 -0.84 12.86
N ILE A 138 7.50 -1.75 13.70
CA ILE A 138 6.75 -2.23 14.87
C ILE A 138 6.36 -1.09 15.82
N GLU A 139 7.23 -0.10 16.03
CA GLU A 139 6.96 1.07 16.85
C GLU A 139 5.87 1.94 16.25
N THR A 140 5.91 2.15 14.94
CA THR A 140 4.93 2.94 14.20
C THR A 140 3.56 2.29 14.26
N ALA A 141 3.49 0.97 14.03
CA ALA A 141 2.25 0.21 14.11
C ALA A 141 1.68 0.17 15.53
N ARG A 142 2.54 -0.04 16.54
CA ARG A 142 2.13 -0.01 17.96
C ARG A 142 1.59 1.37 18.35
N HIS A 143 2.28 2.45 17.95
CA HIS A 143 1.84 3.82 18.20
C HIS A 143 0.48 4.12 17.55
N ASN A 144 0.26 3.60 16.34
CA ASN A 144 -0.98 3.79 15.58
C ASN A 144 -2.08 2.76 15.88
N SER A 145 -1.87 1.83 16.82
CA SER A 145 -2.85 0.77 17.14
C SER A 145 -4.21 1.29 17.64
N GLN A 146 -4.25 2.51 18.16
CA GLN A 146 -5.48 3.19 18.60
C GLN A 146 -5.89 4.34 17.67
N ASN A 147 -5.11 4.58 16.61
CA ASN A 147 -5.40 5.63 15.65
C ASN A 147 -6.30 5.07 14.55
N LYS A 148 -7.61 5.33 14.66
CA LYS A 148 -8.64 4.89 13.70
C LYS A 148 -8.34 5.21 12.23
N ASP A 149 -7.51 6.22 11.96
CA ASP A 149 -7.17 6.64 10.61
C ASP A 149 -6.08 5.75 9.99
N MET A 150 -5.22 5.18 10.84
CA MET A 150 -4.04 4.39 10.48
C MET A 150 -4.19 2.89 10.77
N THR A 151 -4.94 2.51 11.80
CA THR A 151 -5.23 1.10 12.11
C THR A 151 -5.92 0.43 10.93
N GLY A 152 -5.45 -0.75 10.53
CA GLY A 152 -5.92 -1.46 9.34
C GLY A 152 -5.17 -1.08 8.04
N ARG A 153 -4.05 -0.37 8.17
CA ARG A 153 -3.17 0.04 7.06
C ARG A 153 -1.70 -0.26 7.33
N GLU A 154 -1.41 -1.24 8.17
CA GLU A 154 -0.04 -1.50 8.60
C GLU A 154 0.86 -1.97 7.45
N ILE A 155 0.25 -2.55 6.40
CA ILE A 155 0.90 -2.80 5.11
C ILE A 155 0.11 -2.14 3.99
N VAL A 156 0.80 -1.53 3.03
CA VAL A 156 0.19 -0.91 1.85
C VAL A 156 0.87 -1.41 0.58
N LEU A 157 0.12 -2.07 -0.30
CA LEU A 157 0.54 -2.42 -1.66
C LEU A 157 0.05 -1.35 -2.64
N TYR A 158 0.88 -1.06 -3.63
CA TYR A 158 0.62 -0.03 -4.62
C TYR A 158 0.32 -0.66 -5.97
N ARG A 159 -0.88 -0.44 -6.50
CA ARG A 159 -1.28 -1.03 -7.77
C ARG A 159 -0.48 -0.49 -8.95
N ASN A 160 -0.16 0.79 -8.94
CA ASN A 160 0.62 1.45 -10.00
C ASN A 160 2.01 0.83 -10.23
N GLY A 161 2.54 0.05 -9.29
CA GLY A 161 3.77 -0.71 -9.50
C GLY A 161 3.62 -1.88 -10.48
N ASN A 162 2.38 -2.37 -10.68
CA ASN A 162 2.03 -3.43 -11.61
C ASN A 162 0.78 -3.04 -12.43
N PRO A 163 0.86 -2.01 -13.28
CA PRO A 163 -0.28 -1.53 -14.07
C PRO A 163 -0.83 -2.60 -15.03
N GLU A 164 -0.01 -3.60 -15.38
CA GLU A 164 -0.36 -4.74 -16.21
C GLU A 164 -1.27 -5.77 -15.51
N PHE A 165 -1.38 -5.72 -14.18
CA PHE A 165 -2.24 -6.66 -13.44
C PHE A 165 -3.71 -6.25 -13.56
N THR A 166 -4.50 -7.20 -14.06
CA THR A 166 -5.96 -7.11 -14.04
C THR A 166 -6.51 -7.26 -12.62
N ALA A 167 -7.79 -6.92 -12.44
CA ALA A 167 -8.49 -7.14 -11.18
C ALA A 167 -8.43 -8.62 -10.78
N GLU A 168 -8.65 -9.54 -11.71
CA GLU A 168 -8.61 -10.98 -11.48
C GLU A 168 -7.25 -11.43 -10.95
N LYS A 169 -6.15 -10.92 -11.54
CA LYS A 169 -4.79 -11.26 -11.11
C LYS A 169 -4.53 -10.75 -9.70
N TRP A 170 -4.91 -9.51 -9.39
CA TRP A 170 -4.81 -8.99 -8.03
C TRP A 170 -5.62 -9.83 -7.03
N ILE A 171 -6.85 -10.21 -7.36
CA ILE A 171 -7.67 -11.03 -6.47
C ILE A 171 -7.07 -12.42 -6.24
N GLU A 172 -6.47 -13.05 -7.26
CA GLU A 172 -5.72 -14.31 -7.08
C GLU A 172 -4.59 -14.14 -6.06
N ILE A 173 -3.75 -13.11 -6.24
CA ILE A 173 -2.62 -12.80 -5.35
C ILE A 173 -3.11 -12.53 -3.92
N LEU A 174 -4.15 -11.71 -3.77
CA LEU A 174 -4.69 -11.34 -2.47
C LEU A 174 -5.30 -12.53 -1.74
N LYS A 175 -5.95 -13.47 -2.45
CA LYS A 175 -6.42 -14.72 -1.86
C LYS A 175 -5.28 -15.58 -1.35
N GLU A 176 -4.21 -15.72 -2.13
CA GLU A 176 -3.01 -16.46 -1.69
C GLU A 176 -2.38 -15.83 -0.44
N ILE A 177 -2.29 -14.49 -0.39
CA ILE A 177 -1.81 -13.76 0.79
C ILE A 177 -2.70 -14.06 2.00
N GLU A 178 -4.04 -13.97 1.87
CA GLU A 178 -4.97 -14.27 2.96
C GLU A 178 -4.83 -15.72 3.46
N GLU A 179 -4.67 -16.68 2.54
CA GLU A 179 -4.48 -18.09 2.87
C GLU A 179 -3.18 -18.32 3.63
N LYS A 180 -2.06 -17.74 3.17
CA LYS A 180 -0.77 -17.84 3.87
C LYS A 180 -0.80 -17.16 5.23
N PHE A 181 -1.44 -15.99 5.35
CA PHE A 181 -1.61 -15.31 6.65
C PHE A 181 -2.45 -16.15 7.61
N ARG A 182 -3.55 -16.75 7.14
CA ARG A 182 -4.37 -17.67 7.93
C ARG A 182 -3.58 -18.90 8.38
N ALA A 183 -2.82 -19.52 7.47
CA ALA A 183 -1.99 -20.68 7.78
C ALA A 183 -0.88 -20.36 8.81
N ALA A 184 -0.36 -19.13 8.78
CA ALA A 184 0.64 -18.63 9.72
C ALA A 184 0.04 -18.07 11.03
N ASN A 185 -1.30 -18.11 11.21
CA ASN A 185 -2.02 -17.53 12.35
C ASN A 185 -1.74 -16.04 12.59
N ILE A 186 -1.54 -15.26 11.51
CA ILE A 186 -1.41 -13.81 11.59
C ILE A 186 -2.72 -13.22 12.12
N ARG A 187 -2.65 -12.31 13.11
CA ARG A 187 -3.84 -11.65 13.65
C ARG A 187 -4.13 -10.36 12.89
N PRO A 188 -5.40 -10.05 12.57
CA PRO A 188 -5.74 -8.73 12.07
C PRO A 188 -5.58 -7.67 13.18
N SER A 189 -5.16 -6.46 12.82
CA SER A 189 -5.13 -5.32 13.77
C SER A 189 -6.53 -4.83 14.15
N THR A 190 -7.51 -5.08 13.28
CA THR A 190 -8.91 -4.67 13.43
C THR A 190 -9.82 -5.62 12.66
N GLU A 191 -11.01 -5.87 13.20
CA GLU A 191 -12.06 -6.66 12.53
C GLU A 191 -12.84 -5.84 11.49
N THR A 192 -12.63 -4.52 11.46
CA THR A 192 -13.31 -3.58 10.56
C THR A 192 -12.29 -2.78 9.77
N SER A 193 -12.54 -2.62 8.46
CA SER A 193 -11.71 -1.76 7.63
C SER A 193 -11.95 -0.28 7.95
N PRO A 194 -10.97 0.61 7.76
CA PRO A 194 -11.18 2.04 7.83
C PRO A 194 -12.37 2.50 6.97
N ILE A 195 -13.11 3.51 7.41
CA ILE A 195 -14.34 3.95 6.71
C ILE A 195 -14.07 4.47 5.30
N THR A 196 -12.86 4.97 5.04
CA THR A 196 -12.37 5.42 3.74
C THR A 196 -11.99 4.26 2.80
N ASN A 197 -12.02 3.02 3.29
CA ASN A 197 -11.70 1.82 2.53
C ASN A 197 -12.95 0.98 2.26
N ARG A 198 -12.92 0.22 1.17
CA ARG A 198 -13.84 -0.90 0.95
C ARG A 198 -13.14 -2.20 1.31
N ARG A 199 -13.80 -3.04 2.12
CA ARG A 199 -13.28 -4.35 2.53
C ARG A 199 -13.41 -5.36 1.40
N LEU A 200 -12.36 -6.14 1.17
CA LEU A 200 -12.36 -7.27 0.23
C LEU A 200 -12.20 -8.61 0.94
N GLY A 201 -11.34 -8.66 1.96
CA GLY A 201 -10.97 -9.91 2.64
C GLY A 201 -10.92 -9.74 4.17
N LYS A 202 -10.46 -10.78 4.87
CA LYS A 202 -10.25 -10.73 6.32
C LYS A 202 -9.24 -9.64 6.69
N TYR A 203 -8.12 -9.60 5.99
CA TYR A 203 -7.04 -8.62 6.18
C TYR A 203 -7.10 -7.49 5.15
N VAL A 204 -7.68 -7.76 3.97
CA VAL A 204 -7.56 -6.90 2.79
C VAL A 204 -8.68 -5.86 2.71
N SER A 205 -8.30 -4.60 2.51
CA SER A 205 -9.19 -3.51 2.10
C SER A 205 -8.50 -2.59 1.09
N TYR A 206 -9.23 -1.74 0.37
CA TYR A 206 -8.63 -0.86 -0.62
C TYR A 206 -9.25 0.54 -0.62
N THR A 207 -8.50 1.51 -1.14
CA THR A 207 -8.90 2.91 -1.24
C THR A 207 -8.12 3.63 -2.33
N HIS A 208 -8.48 4.88 -2.62
CA HIS A 208 -7.80 5.74 -3.59
C HIS A 208 -7.35 7.05 -2.93
N PRO A 209 -6.15 7.58 -3.24
CA PRO A 209 -5.65 8.82 -2.65
C PRO A 209 -6.52 10.06 -2.96
N ALA A 210 -7.23 10.08 -4.09
CA ALA A 210 -8.00 11.25 -4.55
C ALA A 210 -9.02 11.84 -3.55
N TRP A 211 -9.56 11.05 -2.61
CA TRP A 211 -10.47 11.54 -1.56
C TRP A 211 -9.92 11.36 -0.14
N ILE A 212 -8.65 10.98 -0.04
CA ILE A 212 -7.85 11.06 1.18
C ILE A 212 -6.71 12.08 0.97
N PRO A 213 -6.93 13.26 0.36
CA PRO A 213 -5.85 14.23 0.24
C PRO A 213 -5.54 14.79 1.64
N GLU A 214 -4.25 14.92 1.91
CA GLU A 214 -3.75 15.73 3.01
C GLU A 214 -3.78 17.20 2.58
N GLU A 215 -4.96 17.83 2.63
CA GLU A 215 -5.07 19.27 2.38
C GLU A 215 -4.81 20.04 3.69
N ALA A 216 -3.83 20.95 3.67
CA ALA A 216 -3.59 21.93 4.73
C ALA A 216 -3.51 21.35 6.16
N GLY A 217 -2.88 20.18 6.31
CA GLY A 217 -2.72 19.51 7.60
C GLY A 217 -3.99 18.88 8.17
N LYS A 218 -5.07 18.78 7.36
CA LYS A 218 -6.29 18.06 7.72
C LYS A 218 -6.46 16.88 6.78
N SER A 219 -6.11 15.69 7.25
CA SER A 219 -6.43 14.50 6.49
C SER A 219 -7.95 14.29 6.44
N ARG A 220 -8.47 14.01 5.25
CA ARG A 220 -9.86 13.63 5.01
C ARG A 220 -10.12 12.14 5.31
N TYR A 221 -9.51 11.59 6.37
CA TYR A 221 -9.77 10.22 6.84
C TYR A 221 -11.20 10.00 7.34
N ASN A 222 -12.04 11.04 7.36
CA ASN A 222 -13.43 11.00 7.77
C ASN A 222 -14.44 10.82 6.61
N ILE A 223 -14.01 10.83 5.34
CA ILE A 223 -14.93 10.66 4.19
C ILE A 223 -15.12 9.16 3.90
N PRO A 224 -16.34 8.61 4.02
CA PRO A 224 -16.57 7.19 3.71
C PRO A 224 -16.25 6.86 2.25
N PHE A 225 -15.78 5.63 1.98
CA PHE A 225 -15.41 5.17 0.63
C PHE A 225 -16.50 5.47 -0.41
N SER A 226 -17.76 5.15 -0.09
CA SER A 226 -18.91 5.35 -1.00
C SER A 226 -19.19 6.81 -1.33
N GLN A 227 -18.81 7.74 -0.44
CA GLN A 227 -18.88 9.17 -0.70
C GLN A 227 -17.68 9.62 -1.53
N GLY A 228 -16.47 9.23 -1.12
CA GLY A 228 -15.22 9.64 -1.78
C GLY A 228 -15.13 9.20 -3.24
N ILE A 229 -15.51 7.96 -3.54
CA ILE A 229 -15.49 7.43 -4.91
C ILE A 229 -16.44 8.19 -5.85
N ARG A 230 -17.62 8.60 -5.36
CA ARG A 230 -18.58 9.42 -6.11
C ARG A 230 -18.09 10.84 -6.33
N GLU A 231 -17.61 11.49 -5.26
CA GLU A 231 -17.15 12.88 -5.30
C GLU A 231 -15.93 13.07 -6.20
N THR A 232 -15.12 12.03 -6.38
CA THR A 232 -13.94 12.03 -7.25
C THR A 232 -14.18 11.41 -8.62
N VAL A 233 -15.41 10.97 -8.91
CA VAL A 233 -15.80 10.39 -10.20
C VAL A 233 -14.92 9.18 -10.58
N LYS A 234 -14.62 8.32 -9.59
CA LYS A 234 -13.78 7.11 -9.74
C LYS A 234 -14.59 5.81 -9.77
N GLU A 235 -15.91 5.89 -9.81
CA GLU A 235 -16.81 4.70 -9.80
C GLU A 235 -16.54 3.77 -10.98
N ASP A 236 -16.40 4.33 -12.19
CA ASP A 236 -16.12 3.58 -13.42
C ASP A 236 -14.67 3.03 -13.47
N GLU A 237 -13.81 3.50 -12.57
CA GLU A 237 -12.41 3.08 -12.45
C GLU A 237 -12.19 2.08 -11.30
N ASP A 238 -13.24 1.71 -10.53
CA ASP A 238 -13.16 0.69 -9.47
C ASP A 238 -13.01 -0.71 -10.06
N ILE A 239 -11.77 -1.11 -10.27
CA ILE A 239 -11.41 -2.42 -10.80
C ILE A 239 -11.93 -3.56 -9.92
N PHE A 240 -12.17 -3.31 -8.63
CA PHE A 240 -12.61 -4.33 -7.68
C PHE A 240 -14.13 -4.33 -7.48
N THR A 241 -14.89 -3.58 -8.30
CA THR A 241 -16.34 -3.41 -8.13
C THR A 241 -17.12 -4.73 -8.03
N ASN A 242 -16.67 -5.76 -8.75
CA ASN A 242 -17.29 -7.10 -8.81
C ASN A 242 -16.91 -8.05 -7.66
N TYR A 243 -16.05 -7.59 -6.74
CA TYR A 243 -15.55 -8.36 -5.61
C TYR A 243 -16.04 -7.77 -4.28
N PHE A 244 -16.19 -8.63 -3.28
CA PHE A 244 -16.64 -8.24 -1.95
C PHE A 244 -16.18 -9.25 -0.90
N TYR A 245 -16.27 -8.82 0.36
CA TYR A 245 -16.01 -9.65 1.52
C TYR A 245 -17.21 -10.56 1.84
N ASP A 246 -17.00 -11.88 1.80
CA ASP A 246 -17.96 -12.87 2.29
C ASP A 246 -17.79 -13.04 3.81
N ASN A 247 -18.75 -12.48 4.57
CA ASN A 247 -18.73 -12.55 6.04
C ASN A 247 -18.83 -13.98 6.58
N ASN A 248 -19.44 -14.92 5.85
CA ASN A 248 -19.63 -16.28 6.37
C ASN A 248 -18.35 -17.10 6.29
N ASN A 249 -17.56 -16.88 5.24
CA ASN A 249 -16.32 -17.61 4.98
C ASN A 249 -15.06 -16.79 5.29
N GLU A 250 -15.22 -15.55 5.75
CA GLU A 250 -14.15 -14.58 6.00
C GLU A 250 -13.13 -14.50 4.86
N CYS A 251 -13.61 -14.30 3.62
CA CYS A 251 -12.75 -14.34 2.43
C CYS A 251 -13.25 -13.42 1.30
N ILE A 252 -12.40 -13.25 0.29
CA ILE A 252 -12.72 -12.51 -0.94
C ILE A 252 -13.62 -13.37 -1.84
N SER A 253 -14.77 -12.83 -2.23
CA SER A 253 -15.75 -13.49 -3.11
C SER A 253 -16.13 -12.63 -4.32
N THR A 254 -16.91 -13.20 -5.24
CA THR A 254 -17.36 -12.57 -6.49
C THR A 254 -18.86 -12.54 -6.57
N ALA A 255 -19.44 -11.56 -7.27
CA ALA A 255 -20.90 -11.45 -7.43
C ALA A 255 -21.52 -12.73 -8.04
N ALA A 256 -20.80 -13.41 -8.93
CA ALA A 256 -21.23 -14.67 -9.54
C ALA A 256 -21.32 -15.85 -8.55
N SER A 257 -20.56 -15.81 -7.45
CA SER A 257 -20.57 -16.87 -6.43
C SER A 257 -21.84 -16.88 -5.57
N ILE A 258 -22.48 -15.72 -5.37
CA ILE A 258 -23.73 -15.61 -4.58
C ILE A 258 -24.92 -16.21 -5.33
N THR A 259 -24.99 -16.03 -6.65
CA THR A 259 -26.14 -16.48 -7.46
C THR A 259 -26.29 -18.00 -7.48
N ARG A 260 -25.19 -18.77 -7.31
CA ARG A 260 -25.25 -20.24 -7.25
C ARG A 260 -25.79 -20.77 -5.92
N LEU A 261 -25.70 -20.00 -4.84
CA LEU A 261 -26.24 -20.40 -3.53
C LEU A 261 -27.75 -20.14 -3.41
N SER A 262 -28.31 -19.22 -4.21
CA SER A 262 -29.75 -18.91 -4.23
C SER A 262 -30.55 -19.75 -5.23
N SER A 263 -29.92 -20.36 -6.23
CA SER A 263 -30.58 -21.22 -7.22
C SER A 263 -30.60 -22.72 -6.87
N GLY A 264 -30.10 -23.10 -5.70
CA GLY A 264 -30.01 -24.49 -5.22
C GLY A 264 -31.04 -24.87 -4.15
N LYS A 265 -32.15 -24.14 -4.04
CA LYS A 265 -33.28 -24.49 -3.16
C LYS A 265 -34.51 -24.88 -3.97
#